data_AF-A0ABD2ZGY2-F1
#
_entry.id   AF-A0ABD2ZGY2-F1
#
_cell.length_a   1.000
_cell.length_b   1.000
_cell.length_c   1.000
_cell.angle_alpha   90.00
_cell.angle_beta   90.00
_cell.angle_gamma   90.00
#
_symmetry.space_group_name_H-M   'P 1'
#
loop_
_entity.id
_entity.type
_entity.pdbx_description
1 polymer ?
#
loop_
_entity_poly.entity_id
_entity_poly.type
_entity_poly.pdbx_seq_one_letter_code
_entity_poly.pdbx_strand_id
1 'polypeptide(L)'
;MLVPLRYLAILGWMKDIPSSLANLSNLETFLLTMDYYGSGQCLLPDSFLIIKKLRDLHVHGALIELSFPKDKLQSSINLYSFCSFSTPKLYVGQNIEKMMRKFLNIRNLKCSLQKPEESTGESNKIVAMDFLSQLESLKLPLGNVTAHHLEFHLPLNLKKLTLVEFSRSIIPTTGK
;
A
#
# COMPACT_ATOMS: atom_id res chain seq x y z
N MET A 1 24.92 -1.75 21.37
CA MET A 1 24.75 -0.68 20.36
C MET A 1 24.32 -1.31 19.06
N LEU A 2 23.07 -1.12 18.62
CA LEU A 2 22.67 -1.52 17.27
C LEU A 2 23.07 -0.40 16.31
N VAL A 3 23.83 -0.81 15.29
CA VAL A 3 24.39 -0.06 14.16
C VAL A 3 23.42 1.03 13.64
N PRO A 4 23.90 2.17 13.09
CA PRO A 4 23.07 3.15 12.36
C PRO A 4 22.55 2.56 11.04
N LEU A 5 21.89 1.40 11.11
CA LEU A 5 21.39 0.65 9.97
C LEU A 5 20.23 1.43 9.37
N ARG A 6 20.49 2.04 8.21
CA ARG A 6 19.52 2.83 7.43
C ARG A 6 18.85 2.02 6.34
N TYR A 7 19.45 0.91 5.94
CA TYR A 7 18.97 0.06 4.86
C TYR A 7 18.98 -1.40 5.31
N LEU A 8 17.85 -2.07 5.15
CA LEU A 8 17.69 -3.49 5.41
C LEU A 8 17.00 -4.13 4.22
N ALA A 9 17.67 -5.08 3.60
CA ALA A 9 17.09 -5.94 2.58
C ALA A 9 17.14 -7.40 3.06
N ILE A 10 15.99 -8.08 3.03
CA ILE A 10 15.90 -9.49 3.39
C ILE A 10 15.27 -10.24 2.22
N LEU A 11 15.93 -11.33 1.82
CA LEU A 11 15.38 -12.34 0.93
C LEU A 11 15.28 -13.63 1.75
N GLY A 12 14.08 -14.21 1.84
CA GLY A 12 13.96 -15.49 2.53
C GLY A 12 12.54 -16.01 2.68
N TRP A 13 12.47 -17.21 3.24
CA TRP A 13 11.24 -17.90 3.60
C TRP A 13 10.70 -17.39 4.93
N MET A 14 9.96 -16.30 4.87
CA MET A 14 9.26 -15.74 6.02
C MET A 14 7.77 -15.71 5.75
N LYS A 15 6.98 -16.05 6.78
CA LYS A 15 5.53 -15.96 6.74
C LYS A 15 5.05 -14.54 7.09
N ASP A 16 5.71 -13.91 8.06
CA ASP A 16 5.35 -12.61 8.61
C ASP A 16 6.60 -11.74 8.83
N ILE A 17 6.41 -10.42 8.84
CA ILE A 17 7.48 -9.47 9.20
C ILE A 17 7.65 -9.48 10.72
N PRO A 18 8.84 -9.80 11.27
CA PRO A 18 9.06 -9.78 12.70
C PRO A 18 8.96 -8.36 13.26
N SER A 19 8.11 -8.15 14.27
CA SER A 19 7.94 -6.84 14.92
C SER A 19 9.24 -6.31 15.56
N SER A 20 10.16 -7.21 15.94
CA SER A 20 11.48 -6.84 16.50
C SER A 20 12.34 -6.02 15.56
N LEU A 21 12.10 -6.07 14.24
CA LEU A 21 12.77 -5.22 13.25
C LEU A 21 12.43 -3.73 13.43
N ALA A 22 11.31 -3.40 14.10
CA ALA A 22 10.98 -2.02 14.43
C ALA A 22 11.94 -1.38 15.44
N ASN A 23 12.77 -2.18 16.14
CA ASN A 23 13.84 -1.67 16.99
C ASN A 23 14.97 -0.98 16.19
N LEU A 24 14.98 -1.13 14.87
CA LEU A 24 15.89 -0.43 13.96
C LEU A 24 15.41 1.01 13.74
N SER A 25 15.55 1.85 14.78
CA SER A 25 15.02 3.22 14.80
C SER A 25 15.62 4.17 13.76
N ASN A 26 16.78 3.81 13.19
CA ASN A 26 17.44 4.56 12.12
C ASN A 26 17.12 4.05 10.70
N LEU A 27 16.26 3.05 10.58
CA LEU A 27 15.93 2.45 9.29
C LEU A 27 15.17 3.45 8.41
N GLU A 28 15.66 3.64 7.19
CA GLU A 28 15.10 4.51 6.17
C GLU A 28 14.49 3.71 5.01
N THR A 29 15.09 2.56 4.68
CA THR A 29 14.62 1.67 3.63
C THR A 29 14.54 0.25 4.15
N PHE A 30 13.35 -0.36 4.01
CA PHE A 30 13.12 -1.78 4.26
C PHE A 30 12.65 -2.46 2.98
N LEU A 31 13.46 -3.39 2.47
CA LEU A 31 13.10 -4.26 1.35
C LEU A 31 12.94 -5.69 1.85
N LEU A 32 11.85 -6.32 1.46
CA LEU A 32 11.58 -7.71 1.78
C LEU A 32 11.12 -8.44 0.52
N THR A 33 11.82 -9.52 0.19
CA THR A 33 11.35 -10.49 -0.80
C THR A 33 11.01 -11.77 -0.07
N MET A 34 9.72 -12.07 -0.03
CA MET A 34 9.18 -13.30 0.55
C MET A 34 9.06 -14.34 -0.55
N ASP A 35 9.65 -15.50 -0.32
CA ASP A 35 9.54 -16.66 -1.21
C ASP A 35 8.66 -17.73 -0.54
N TYR A 36 7.41 -17.38 -0.22
CA TYR A 36 6.50 -18.26 0.50
C TYR A 36 5.37 -18.78 -0.40
N TYR A 37 5.17 -20.10 -0.41
CA TYR A 37 4.14 -20.81 -1.20
C TYR A 37 2.69 -20.63 -0.68
N GLY A 38 2.44 -19.85 0.36
CA GLY A 38 1.10 -19.67 0.93
C GLY A 38 0.27 -18.57 0.27
N SER A 39 -0.72 -18.05 1.00
CA SER A 39 -1.78 -17.13 0.53
C SER A 39 -1.32 -15.81 -0.09
N GLY A 40 -0.01 -15.56 -0.18
CA GLY A 40 0.57 -14.32 -0.69
C GLY A 40 0.19 -13.11 0.15
N GLN A 41 -0.09 -13.29 1.45
CA GLN A 41 -0.50 -12.24 2.37
C GLN A 41 0.44 -12.18 3.56
N CYS A 42 0.80 -10.97 3.98
CA CYS A 42 1.63 -10.69 5.14
C CYS A 42 1.06 -9.51 5.91
N LEU A 43 1.00 -9.60 7.24
CA LEU A 43 0.62 -8.47 8.07
C LEU A 43 1.81 -7.53 8.23
N LEU A 44 1.61 -6.22 8.07
CA LEU A 44 2.60 -5.23 8.51
C LEU A 44 2.37 -4.91 9.99
N PRO A 45 3.35 -5.18 10.87
CA PRO A 45 3.24 -4.81 12.27
C PRO A 45 3.06 -3.30 12.42
N ASP A 46 2.16 -2.88 13.31
CA ASP A 46 1.93 -1.48 13.66
C ASP A 46 3.22 -0.77 14.13
N SER A 47 4.12 -1.51 14.78
CA SER A 47 5.46 -1.04 15.16
C SER A 47 6.31 -0.50 13.99
N PHE A 48 6.10 -0.96 12.75
CA PHE A 48 6.77 -0.40 11.57
C PHE A 48 6.23 0.96 11.17
N LEU A 49 4.95 1.21 11.45
CA LEU A 49 4.27 2.46 11.14
C LEU A 49 4.80 3.63 12.00
N ILE A 50 5.42 3.33 13.15
CA ILE A 50 5.95 4.36 14.06
C ILE A 50 7.46 4.64 13.88
N ILE A 51 8.14 3.95 12.95
CA ILE A 51 9.56 4.21 12.67
C ILE A 51 9.71 5.54 11.94
N LYS A 52 10.07 6.59 12.68
CA LYS A 52 10.08 7.99 12.17
C LYS A 52 10.96 8.23 10.95
N LYS A 53 12.02 7.44 10.79
CA LYS A 53 12.97 7.58 9.68
C LYS A 53 12.61 6.73 8.47
N LEU A 54 11.67 5.79 8.58
CA LEU A 54 11.32 4.89 7.48
C LEU A 54 10.63 5.69 6.37
N ARG A 55 11.26 5.68 5.20
CA ARG A 55 10.85 6.38 3.98
C ARG A 55 10.34 5.39 2.93
N ASP A 56 11.04 4.27 2.79
CA ASP A 56 10.80 3.32 1.71
C ASP A 56 10.50 1.95 2.30
N LEU A 57 9.29 1.45 2.02
CA LEU A 57 8.85 0.12 2.43
C LEU A 57 8.45 -0.67 1.19
N HIS A 58 9.18 -1.74 0.90
CA HIS A 58 8.91 -2.55 -0.27
C HIS A 58 8.85 -4.02 0.06
N VAL A 59 7.69 -4.63 -0.19
CA VAL A 59 7.50 -6.07 -0.09
C VAL A 59 7.24 -6.68 -1.46
N HIS A 60 7.93 -7.77 -1.75
CA HIS A 60 7.82 -8.57 -2.97
C HIS A 60 7.41 -10.00 -2.59
N GLY A 61 6.62 -10.64 -3.43
CA GLY A 61 6.09 -12.00 -3.19
C GLY A 61 4.88 -12.07 -2.26
N ALA A 62 4.50 -10.96 -1.60
CA ALA A 62 3.31 -10.88 -0.77
C ALA A 62 2.59 -9.52 -0.89
N LEU A 63 1.28 -9.55 -0.61
CA LEU A 63 0.44 -8.39 -0.36
C LEU A 63 0.43 -8.08 1.13
N ILE A 64 0.53 -6.79 1.44
CA ILE A 64 0.64 -6.31 2.80
C ILE A 64 -0.71 -5.87 3.32
N GLU A 65 -1.19 -6.57 4.35
CA GLU A 65 -2.35 -6.14 5.12
C GLU A 65 -1.90 -5.13 6.18
N LEU A 66 -2.57 -3.98 6.18
CA LEU A 66 -2.30 -2.89 7.11
C LEU A 66 -3.25 -3.01 8.30
N SER A 67 -2.74 -3.46 9.43
CA SER A 67 -3.46 -3.33 10.71
C SER A 67 -3.11 -2.00 11.35
N PHE A 68 -4.11 -1.12 11.49
CA PHE A 68 -3.98 0.00 12.41
C PHE A 68 -4.52 -0.38 13.78
N PRO A 69 -3.83 0.06 14.85
CA PRO A 69 -4.32 -0.09 16.20
C PRO A 69 -5.69 0.59 16.36
N LYS A 70 -6.60 -0.05 17.10
CA LYS A 70 -7.96 0.43 17.36
C LYS A 70 -8.01 1.56 18.40
N ASP A 71 -6.92 1.80 19.11
CA ASP A 71 -6.86 2.80 20.18
C ASP A 71 -6.87 4.24 19.65
N LYS A 72 -7.68 5.09 20.29
CA LYS A 72 -7.85 6.52 19.92
C LYS A 72 -6.53 7.27 19.83
N LEU A 73 -5.51 6.91 20.62
CA LEU A 73 -4.23 7.59 20.65
C LEU A 73 -3.39 7.38 19.38
N GLN A 74 -3.61 6.28 18.65
CA GLN A 74 -2.88 5.93 17.43
C GLN A 74 -3.71 6.15 16.14
N SER A 75 -4.98 6.53 16.30
CA SER A 75 -5.83 6.97 15.18
C SER A 75 -5.25 8.20 14.45
N SER A 76 -4.44 9.00 15.13
CA SER A 76 -3.72 10.18 14.64
C SER A 76 -2.33 9.88 14.06
N ILE A 77 -1.92 8.61 13.93
CA ILE A 77 -0.65 8.27 13.29
C ILE A 77 -0.69 8.75 11.84
N ASN A 78 0.09 9.80 11.59
CA ASN A 78 0.38 10.34 10.28
C ASN A 78 1.70 9.73 9.80
N LEU A 79 1.63 8.97 8.72
CA LEU A 79 2.74 8.25 8.11
C LEU A 79 3.43 9.10 7.05
N TYR A 80 3.59 10.38 7.37
CA TYR A 80 4.24 11.40 6.53
C TYR A 80 5.73 11.15 6.33
N SER A 81 6.31 10.21 7.10
CA SER A 81 7.67 9.77 6.86
C SER A 81 7.80 9.03 5.53
N PHE A 82 6.79 8.25 5.13
CA PHE A 82 6.86 7.38 3.96
C PHE A 82 6.85 8.20 2.66
N CYS A 83 7.83 7.92 1.80
CA CYS A 83 7.94 8.43 0.44
C CYS A 83 7.59 7.35 -0.60
N SER A 84 7.83 6.08 -0.29
CA SER A 84 7.57 4.96 -1.17
C SER A 84 6.98 3.78 -0.42
N PHE A 85 5.92 3.18 -0.97
CA PHE A 85 5.32 1.97 -0.41
C PHE A 85 4.86 1.02 -1.53
N SER A 86 5.33 -0.23 -1.46
CA SER A 86 4.85 -1.29 -2.34
C SER A 86 4.05 -2.38 -1.65
N THR A 87 3.09 -2.88 -2.42
CA THR A 87 2.14 -3.96 -2.18
C THR A 87 1.15 -3.83 -1.01
N PRO A 88 0.75 -2.63 -0.51
CA PRO A 88 -0.40 -2.59 0.38
C PRO A 88 -1.64 -3.14 -0.33
N LYS A 89 -2.37 -3.96 0.42
CA LYS A 89 -3.66 -4.54 0.05
C LYS A 89 -4.74 -3.50 0.36
N LEU A 90 -5.48 -3.06 -0.66
CA LEU A 90 -6.56 -2.09 -0.52
C LEU A 90 -7.87 -2.74 -0.97
N TYR A 91 -8.89 -2.71 -0.12
CA TYR A 91 -10.19 -3.31 -0.43
C TYR A 91 -11.10 -2.28 -1.07
N VAL A 92 -11.56 -2.58 -2.29
CA VAL A 92 -12.48 -1.70 -3.03
C VAL A 92 -13.80 -1.61 -2.27
N GLY A 93 -14.30 -0.39 -2.09
CA GLY A 93 -15.53 -0.13 -1.32
C GLY A 93 -15.34 -0.08 0.21
N GLN A 94 -14.19 -0.48 0.75
CA GLN A 94 -13.83 -0.21 2.14
C GLN A 94 -12.93 1.03 2.20
N ASN A 95 -13.55 2.20 2.40
CA ASN A 95 -12.95 3.53 2.61
C ASN A 95 -11.42 3.63 2.36
N ILE A 96 -11.02 3.43 1.10
CA ILE A 96 -9.61 3.48 0.65
C ILE A 96 -9.02 4.85 0.97
N GLU A 97 -9.84 5.89 0.81
CA GLU A 97 -9.50 7.27 1.14
C GLU A 97 -9.03 7.40 2.59
N LYS A 98 -9.80 6.90 3.57
CA LYS A 98 -9.44 6.94 5.00
C LYS A 98 -8.11 6.23 5.29
N MET A 99 -7.84 5.11 4.64
CA MET A 99 -6.58 4.38 4.74
C MET A 99 -5.42 5.23 4.19
N MET A 100 -5.57 5.72 2.96
CA MET A 100 -4.51 6.42 2.24
C MET A 100 -4.27 7.85 2.75
N ARG A 101 -5.23 8.47 3.44
CA ARG A 101 -5.05 9.75 4.16
C ARG A 101 -3.97 9.71 5.24
N LYS A 102 -3.52 8.51 5.67
CA LYS A 102 -2.37 8.37 6.57
C LYS A 102 -1.03 8.59 5.86
N PHE A 103 -0.97 8.45 4.53
CA PHE A 103 0.25 8.47 3.72
C PHE A 103 0.34 9.69 2.79
N LEU A 104 -0.02 10.90 3.24
CA LEU A 104 -0.14 12.07 2.34
C LEU A 104 1.16 12.51 1.65
N ASN A 105 2.33 12.15 2.18
CA ASN A 105 3.64 12.48 1.58
C ASN A 105 4.15 11.41 0.60
N ILE A 106 3.36 10.37 0.33
CA ILE A 106 3.78 9.30 -0.57
C ILE A 106 3.97 9.84 -1.99
N ARG A 107 5.12 9.50 -2.59
CA ARG A 107 5.48 9.86 -3.97
C ARG A 107 5.38 8.67 -4.91
N ASN A 108 5.70 7.48 -4.40
CA ASN A 108 5.67 6.24 -5.17
C ASN A 108 4.77 5.22 -4.47
N LEU A 109 3.69 4.82 -5.13
CA LEU A 109 2.77 3.82 -4.63
C LEU A 109 2.63 2.67 -5.63
N LYS A 110 2.85 1.45 -5.17
CA LYS A 110 2.43 0.24 -5.89
C LYS A 110 1.45 -0.50 -4.99
N CYS A 111 0.14 -0.46 -5.23
CA CYS A 111 -0.85 -1.12 -4.37
C CYS A 111 -1.71 -2.11 -5.14
N SER A 112 -2.17 -3.18 -4.48
CA SER A 112 -3.10 -4.15 -5.07
C SER A 112 -4.51 -3.86 -4.59
N LEU A 113 -5.43 -3.70 -5.52
CA LEU A 113 -6.85 -3.62 -5.19
C LEU A 113 -7.41 -5.04 -5.00
N GLN A 114 -8.32 -5.20 -4.04
CA GLN A 114 -8.93 -6.46 -3.67
C GLN A 114 -10.43 -6.31 -3.53
N LYS A 115 -11.16 -7.38 -3.86
CA LYS A 115 -12.59 -7.49 -3.62
C LYS A 115 -12.87 -7.85 -2.15
N PRO A 116 -13.77 -7.16 -1.44
CA PRO A 116 -14.27 -7.63 -0.14
C PRO A 116 -15.04 -8.95 -0.31
N GLU A 117 -14.86 -9.90 0.61
CA GLU A 117 -15.55 -11.21 0.56
C GLU A 117 -17.08 -11.07 0.53
N GLU A 118 -17.63 -10.04 1.17
CA GLU A 118 -19.08 -9.80 1.29
C GLU A 118 -19.67 -8.92 0.16
N SER A 119 -18.90 -8.57 -0.88
CA SER A 119 -19.40 -7.68 -1.92
C SER A 119 -20.27 -8.42 -2.96
N THR A 120 -21.58 -8.28 -2.81
CA THR A 120 -22.62 -8.94 -3.61
C THR A 120 -23.17 -8.08 -4.77
N GLY A 121 -22.71 -6.84 -4.94
CA GLY A 121 -23.30 -5.90 -5.91
C GLY A 121 -22.36 -5.40 -7.01
N GLU A 122 -22.84 -5.40 -8.26
CA GLU A 122 -22.25 -4.80 -9.47
C GLU A 122 -22.37 -3.26 -9.48
N SER A 123 -22.09 -2.60 -8.36
CA SER A 123 -22.07 -1.14 -8.33
C SER A 123 -20.70 -0.61 -8.77
N ASN A 124 -20.69 0.47 -9.55
CA ASN A 124 -19.47 1.21 -9.85
C ASN A 124 -18.79 1.60 -8.53
N LYS A 125 -17.49 1.33 -8.42
CA LYS A 125 -16.70 1.65 -7.23
C LYS A 125 -15.68 2.72 -7.55
N ILE A 126 -15.73 3.80 -6.78
CA ILE A 126 -14.76 4.89 -6.87
C ILE A 126 -13.51 4.51 -6.08
N VAL A 127 -12.36 4.65 -6.71
CA VAL A 127 -11.04 4.55 -6.10
C VAL A 127 -10.45 5.96 -6.14
N ALA A 128 -10.72 6.72 -5.08
CA ALA A 128 -10.24 8.08 -4.94
C ALA A 128 -8.80 8.12 -4.39
N MET A 129 -7.91 8.76 -5.13
CA MET A 129 -6.50 9.00 -4.78
C MET A 129 -6.05 10.44 -5.12
N ASP A 130 -6.97 11.28 -5.59
CA ASP A 130 -6.77 12.67 -6.02
C ASP A 130 -6.23 13.58 -4.90
N PHE A 131 -6.56 13.27 -3.65
CA PHE A 131 -6.05 13.96 -2.46
C PHE A 131 -4.57 13.67 -2.14
N LEU A 132 -3.93 12.67 -2.77
CA LEU A 132 -2.51 12.36 -2.59
C LEU A 132 -1.65 13.33 -3.42
N SER A 133 -1.59 14.58 -2.98
CA SER A 133 -0.98 15.68 -3.73
C SER A 133 0.51 15.50 -4.03
N GLN A 134 1.23 14.64 -3.31
CA GLN A 134 2.65 14.37 -3.57
C GLN A 134 2.89 13.13 -4.45
N LEU A 135 1.84 12.40 -4.84
CA LEU A 135 1.99 11.15 -5.58
C LEU A 135 2.42 11.40 -7.03
N GLU A 136 3.62 10.94 -7.37
CA GLU A 136 4.23 11.09 -8.70
C GLU A 136 4.16 9.80 -9.52
N SER A 137 4.16 8.63 -8.88
CA SER A 137 4.10 7.33 -9.55
C SER A 137 3.12 6.39 -8.86
N LEU A 138 2.19 5.83 -9.64
CA LEU A 138 1.19 4.87 -9.21
C LEU A 138 1.24 3.60 -10.06
N LYS A 139 1.32 2.43 -9.41
CA LYS A 139 1.20 1.12 -10.04
C LYS A 139 0.08 0.30 -9.43
N LEU A 140 -0.86 -0.15 -10.25
CA LEU A 140 -2.06 -0.89 -9.86
C LEU A 140 -2.15 -2.21 -10.62
N PRO A 141 -1.86 -3.35 -9.97
CA PRO A 141 -2.29 -4.67 -10.42
C PRO A 141 -3.80 -4.83 -10.18
N LEU A 142 -4.55 -5.17 -11.22
CA LEU A 142 -6.02 -5.19 -11.24
C LEU A 142 -6.62 -6.57 -11.49
N GLY A 143 -5.82 -7.63 -11.58
CA GLY A 143 -6.29 -8.99 -11.80
C GLY A 143 -7.32 -9.50 -10.78
N ASN A 144 -7.32 -8.93 -9.56
CA ASN A 144 -8.21 -9.35 -8.46
C ASN A 144 -9.54 -8.58 -8.37
N VAL A 145 -9.80 -7.65 -9.29
CA VAL A 145 -10.98 -6.74 -9.24
C VAL A 145 -11.76 -6.68 -10.56
N THR A 146 -11.56 -7.66 -11.44
CA THR A 146 -12.08 -7.74 -12.82
C THR A 146 -13.61 -7.73 -12.95
N ALA A 147 -14.35 -7.95 -11.86
CA ALA A 147 -15.82 -7.96 -11.83
C ALA A 147 -16.47 -6.59 -11.52
N HIS A 148 -15.70 -5.52 -11.37
CA HIS A 148 -16.23 -4.19 -11.00
C HIS A 148 -15.85 -3.12 -12.01
N HIS A 149 -16.82 -2.27 -12.35
CA HIS A 149 -16.54 -0.98 -12.97
C HIS A 149 -15.84 -0.09 -11.94
N LEU A 150 -14.54 0.10 -12.11
CA LEU A 150 -13.74 0.99 -11.27
C LEU A 150 -13.64 2.36 -11.91
N GLU A 151 -13.98 3.39 -11.14
CA GLU A 151 -13.71 4.78 -11.50
C GLU A 151 -12.53 5.27 -10.66
N PHE A 152 -11.48 5.76 -11.32
CA PHE A 152 -10.27 6.24 -10.65
C PHE A 152 -10.26 7.76 -10.60
N HIS A 153 -10.18 8.34 -9.41
CA HIS A 153 -9.84 9.76 -9.26
C HIS A 153 -8.36 9.86 -8.94
N LEU A 154 -7.57 10.26 -9.94
CA LEU A 154 -6.12 10.27 -9.87
C LEU A 154 -5.59 11.65 -9.45
N PRO A 155 -4.46 11.72 -8.73
CA PRO A 155 -3.87 13.01 -8.35
C PRO A 155 -3.25 13.70 -9.55
N LEU A 156 -3.35 15.04 -9.57
CA LEU A 156 -2.88 15.87 -10.68
C LEU A 156 -1.36 15.86 -10.88
N ASN A 157 -0.60 15.57 -9.82
CA ASN A 157 0.86 15.52 -9.87
C ASN A 157 1.43 14.17 -10.35
N LEU A 158 0.55 13.25 -10.78
CA LEU A 158 0.93 11.93 -11.24
C LEU A 158 1.70 12.00 -12.58
N LYS A 159 2.98 11.65 -12.54
CA LYS A 159 3.87 11.60 -13.70
C LYS A 159 3.90 10.22 -14.37
N LYS A 160 3.60 9.17 -13.60
CA LYS A 160 3.63 7.78 -14.06
C LYS A 160 2.43 6.99 -13.53
N LEU A 161 1.67 6.42 -14.44
CA LEU A 161 0.62 5.45 -14.15
C LEU A 161 0.98 4.11 -14.79
N THR A 162 0.89 3.02 -14.04
CA THR A 162 1.10 1.67 -14.54
C THR A 162 -0.06 0.79 -14.11
N LEU A 163 -0.86 0.31 -15.07
CA LEU A 163 -1.92 -0.65 -14.85
C LEU A 163 -1.43 -2.03 -15.29
N VAL A 164 -1.62 -3.06 -14.46
CA VAL A 164 -1.23 -4.45 -14.75
C VAL A 164 -2.47 -5.34 -14.67
N GLU A 165 -2.60 -6.29 -15.60
CA GLU A 165 -3.78 -7.19 -15.68
C GLU A 165 -5.10 -6.41 -15.79
N PHE A 166 -5.05 -5.30 -16.54
CA PHE A 166 -6.17 -4.41 -16.78
C PHE A 166 -7.06 -4.97 -17.90
N SER A 167 -8.36 -5.14 -17.64
CA SER A 167 -9.36 -5.42 -18.68
C SER A 167 -9.75 -4.13 -19.41
N ARG A 168 -9.89 -4.19 -20.74
CA ARG A 168 -10.30 -3.05 -21.59
C ARG A 168 -11.66 -2.43 -21.21
N SER A 169 -12.49 -3.13 -20.43
CA SER A 169 -13.80 -2.63 -19.97
C SER A 169 -13.72 -1.52 -18.90
N ILE A 170 -12.53 -1.23 -18.37
CA ILE A 170 -12.30 -0.26 -17.28
C ILE A 170 -11.63 1.02 -17.82
N ILE A 171 -11.59 1.24 -19.15
CA ILE A 171 -11.02 2.47 -19.71
C ILE A 171 -11.85 3.64 -19.15
N PRO A 172 -11.24 4.56 -18.36
CA PRO A 172 -11.92 5.78 -18.03
C PRO A 172 -12.17 6.47 -19.36
N THR A 173 -13.41 6.89 -19.62
CA THR A 173 -13.64 7.97 -20.58
C THR A 173 -12.90 9.19 -20.06
N THR A 174 -11.61 9.29 -20.37
CA THR A 174 -10.81 10.50 -20.14
C THR A 174 -11.36 11.53 -21.11
N GLY A 175 -12.32 12.32 -20.63
CA GLY A 175 -13.05 13.31 -21.39
C GLY A 175 -13.12 14.62 -20.63
N LYS A 176 -12.14 15.49 -20.93
CA LYS A 176 -11.97 16.92 -20.64
C LYS A 176 -11.10 17.28 -19.44
#